data_AF-A0A978VKU1-F1
#
_entry.id   AF-A0A978VKU1-F1
#
_cell.length_a   1.000
_cell.length_b   1.000
_cell.length_c   1.000
_cell.angle_alpha   90.00
_cell.angle_beta   90.00
_cell.angle_gamma   90.00
#
_symmetry.space_group_name_H-M   'P 1'
#
loop_
_entity.id
_entity.type
_entity.pdbx_description
1 polymer ?
#
loop_
_entity_poly.entity_id
_entity_poly.type
_entity_poly.pdbx_seq_one_letter_code
_entity_poly.pdbx_strand_id
1 'polypeptide(L)' 'MDTLIYPAHDYKGFTVSTVGEEMLYNPRLTRDEETFRNIMENLSLPYPKMIDLAVPANMVCGLQDLSAKPVEAISN' A
#
# COMPACT_ATOMS: atom_id res chain seq x y z
N MET A 1 15.65 3.54 -20.43
CA MET A 1 15.83 4.23 -19.14
C MET A 1 16.21 3.17 -18.11
N ASP A 2 17.21 3.47 -17.30
CA ASP A 2 17.89 2.57 -16.35
C ASP A 2 17.64 2.94 -14.88
N THR A 3 16.86 3.99 -14.62
CA THR A 3 16.44 4.37 -13.26
C THR A 3 15.73 3.20 -12.57
N LEU A 4 16.31 2.74 -11.47
CA LEU A 4 15.77 1.66 -10.65
C LEU A 4 14.56 2.13 -9.84
N ILE A 5 13.56 1.25 -9.73
CA ILE A 5 12.36 1.43 -8.92
C ILE A 5 12.39 0.38 -7.82
N TYR A 6 12.40 0.85 -6.56
CA TYR A 6 12.32 0.01 -5.37
C TYR A 6 10.95 0.17 -4.72
N PRO A 7 10.02 -0.80 -4.90
CA PRO A 7 8.68 -0.70 -4.33
C PRO A 7 8.70 -0.94 -2.81
N ALA A 8 7.78 -0.30 -2.09
CA ALA A 8 7.61 -0.53 -0.64
C ALA A 8 7.05 -1.94 -0.33
N HIS A 9 6.27 -2.50 -1.26
CA HIS A 9 5.66 -3.81 -1.11
C HIS A 9 5.69 -4.55 -2.46
N ASP A 10 5.93 -5.85 -2.39
CA ASP A 10 5.71 -6.79 -3.47
C ASP A 10 5.08 -8.08 -2.92
N TYR A 11 4.20 -8.70 -3.71
CA TYR A 11 3.46 -9.90 -3.31
C TYR A 11 3.76 -11.11 -4.21
N LYS A 12 4.78 -11.02 -5.08
CA LYS A 12 5.16 -12.04 -6.09
C LYS A 12 6.63 -12.48 -6.01
N GLY A 13 7.42 -11.89 -5.11
CA GLY A 13 8.85 -12.15 -4.94
C GLY A 13 9.79 -11.23 -5.72
N PHE A 14 9.30 -10.15 -6.31
CA PHE A 14 10.13 -9.16 -7.00
C PHE A 14 10.73 -8.15 -6.02
N THR A 15 11.96 -7.71 -6.27
CA THR A 15 12.72 -6.83 -5.38
C THR A 15 13.07 -5.47 -5.98
N VAL A 16 13.14 -5.38 -7.32
CA VAL A 16 13.50 -4.17 -8.07
C VAL A 16 12.89 -4.24 -9.47
N SER A 17 12.56 -3.09 -10.04
CA SER A 17 12.16 -2.88 -11.44
C SER A 17 12.91 -1.67 -12.01
N THR A 18 12.65 -1.29 -13.25
CA THR A 18 13.17 -0.06 -13.87
C THR A 18 12.05 0.80 -14.44
N VAL A 19 12.29 2.11 -14.59
CA VAL A 19 11.34 3.01 -15.27
C VAL A 19 11.01 2.51 -16.68
N GLY A 20 12.01 2.00 -17.41
CA GLY A 20 11.79 1.44 -18.75
C GLY A 20 10.88 0.21 -18.74
N GLU A 21 11.04 -0.69 -17.78
CA GLU A 21 10.19 -1.88 -17.64
C GLU A 21 8.75 -1.51 -17.29
N GLU A 22 8.52 -0.60 -16.33
CA GLU A 22 7.17 -0.19 -15.95
C GLU A 22 6.44 0.53 -17.10
N MET A 23 7.15 1.35 -17.89
CA MET A 23 6.57 2.04 -19.06
C MET A 23 6.14 1.08 -20.18
N LEU A 24 6.73 -0.12 -20.26
CA LEU A 24 6.44 -1.09 -21.32
C LEU A 24 5.50 -2.20 -20.85
N TYR A 25 5.64 -2.64 -19.60
CA TYR A 25 5.06 -3.89 -19.12
C TYR A 25 4.07 -3.73 -17.97
N ASN A 26 3.93 -2.55 -17.36
CA ASN A 26 2.98 -2.37 -16.26
C ASN A 26 1.54 -2.56 -16.79
N PRO A 27 0.77 -3.55 -16.32
CA PRO A 27 -0.53 -3.88 -16.91
C PRO A 27 -1.59 -2.79 -16.72
N ARG A 28 -1.38 -1.87 -15.76
CA ARG A 28 -2.31 -0.80 -15.41
C ARG A 28 -1.84 0.57 -15.90
N LEU A 29 -0.61 0.95 -15.59
CA LEU A 29 -0.07 2.30 -15.87
C LEU A 29 0.30 2.53 -17.32
N THR A 30 0.34 1.48 -18.15
CA THR A 30 0.52 1.61 -19.62
C THR A 30 -0.76 1.92 -20.38
N ARG A 31 -1.90 2.00 -19.67
CA ARG A 31 -3.20 2.32 -20.25
C ARG A 31 -3.47 3.82 -20.21
N ASP A 32 -4.43 4.28 -21.00
CA ASP A 32 -4.95 5.63 -20.89
C ASP A 32 -5.64 5.84 -19.53
N GLU A 33 -5.84 7.10 -19.16
CA GLU A 33 -6.37 7.48 -17.85
C GLU A 33 -7.78 6.90 -17.58
N GLU A 34 -8.64 6.87 -18.59
CA GLU A 34 -10.02 6.38 -18.44
C GLU A 34 -10.03 4.88 -18.22
N THR A 35 -9.28 4.13 -19.04
CA THR A 35 -9.10 2.68 -18.86
C THR A 35 -8.47 2.36 -17.49
N PHE A 36 -7.45 3.12 -17.07
CA PHE A 36 -6.83 2.94 -15.77
C PHE A 36 -7.84 3.15 -14.63
N ARG A 37 -8.61 4.25 -14.66
CA ARG A 37 -9.62 4.56 -13.65
C ARG A 37 -10.66 3.44 -13.57
N ASN A 38 -11.20 3.02 -14.71
CA ASN A 38 -12.18 1.94 -14.79
C ASN A 38 -11.62 0.63 -14.21
N ILE A 39 -10.36 0.27 -14.50
CA ILE A 39 -9.73 -0.91 -13.89
C ILE A 39 -9.68 -0.77 -12.37
N MET A 40 -9.21 0.37 -11.86
CA MET A 40 -9.01 0.58 -10.43
C MET A 40 -10.32 0.62 -9.62
N GLU A 41 -11.38 1.22 -10.16
CA GLU A 41 -12.70 1.27 -9.53
C GLU A 41 -13.38 -0.11 -9.44
N ASN A 42 -13.11 -0.99 -10.39
CA ASN A 42 -13.72 -2.31 -10.46
C ASN A 42 -12.90 -3.41 -9.76
N LEU A 43 -11.85 -3.06 -9.02
CA LEU A 43 -11.11 -4.03 -8.22
C LEU A 43 -11.93 -4.44 -6.98
N SER A 44 -12.36 -5.70 -6.93
CA SER A 44 -13.02 -6.29 -5.76
C SER A 44 -12.00 -6.65 -4.67
N LEU A 45 -11.45 -5.64 -4.00
CA LEU A 45 -10.47 -5.82 -2.92
C LEU A 45 -11.17 -5.90 -1.56
N PRO A 46 -10.69 -6.76 -0.64
CA PRO A 46 -11.18 -6.77 0.73
C PRO A 46 -10.79 -5.49 1.45
N TYR A 47 -11.52 -5.19 2.52
CA TYR A 47 -11.16 -4.11 3.43
C TYR A 47 -9.73 -4.30 3.96
N PRO A 48 -8.85 -3.27 3.91
CA PRO A 48 -7.46 -3.45 4.31
C PRO A 48 -7.32 -3.81 5.79
N LYS A 49 -6.67 -4.95 6.07
CA LYS A 49 -6.69 -5.61 7.39
C LYS A 49 -6.21 -4.78 8.58
N MET A 50 -5.32 -3.81 8.36
CA MET A 50 -4.68 -3.02 9.43
C MET A 50 -4.96 -1.53 9.34
N ILE A 51 -5.85 -1.07 8.46
CA ILE A 51 -6.02 0.37 8.20
C ILE A 51 -6.50 1.14 9.44
N ASP A 52 -7.43 0.58 10.21
CA ASP A 52 -7.99 1.21 11.41
C ASP A 52 -6.97 1.38 12.55
N LEU A 53 -5.89 0.61 12.53
CA LEU A 53 -4.81 0.70 13.51
C LEU A 53 -3.63 1.50 12.96
N ALA A 54 -3.19 1.16 11.75
CA ALA A 54 -1.98 1.73 11.14
C ALA A 54 -2.17 3.20 10.78
N VAL A 55 -3.34 3.62 10.29
CA VAL A 55 -3.57 5.02 9.91
C VAL A 55 -3.52 5.93 11.14
N PRO A 56 -4.30 5.71 12.21
CA PRO A 56 -4.20 6.55 13.41
C PRO A 56 -2.80 6.59 14.01
N ALA A 57 -2.11 5.45 14.07
CA ALA A 57 -0.74 5.39 14.58
C ALA A 57 0.23 6.20 13.71
N ASN A 58 0.17 6.06 12.38
CA ASN A 58 1.07 6.78 11.47
C ASN A 58 0.79 8.29 11.43
N MET A 59 -0.44 8.73 11.67
CA MET A 59 -0.79 10.16 11.79
C MET A 59 -0.08 10.86 12.94
N VAL A 60 0.34 10.10 13.96
CA VAL A 60 1.16 10.59 15.09
C VAL A 60 2.59 10.06 15.02
N CYS A 61 3.09 9.73 13.82
CA CYS A 61 4.44 9.20 13.59
C CYS A 61 4.76 7.90 14.37
N GLY A 62 3.75 7.10 14.70
CA GLY A 62 3.90 5.87 15.47
C GLY A 62 4.20 6.07 16.96
N LEU A 63 4.04 7.29 17.48
CA LEU A 63 4.29 7.59 18.88
C LEU A 63 3.25 6.91 19.79
N GLN A 64 3.74 6.41 20.93
CA GLN A 64 2.91 5.81 21.98
C GLN A 64 2.65 6.84 23.07
N ASP A 65 1.40 7.01 23.47
CA ASP A 65 1.09 7.78 24.67
C ASP A 65 1.32 6.90 25.91
N LEU A 66 2.48 7.08 26.54
CA LEU A 66 2.85 6.36 27.77
C LEU A 66 2.07 6.84 29.00
N SER A 67 1.30 7.93 28.89
CA SER A 67 0.44 8.46 29.96
C SER A 67 -0.98 7.89 29.93
N ALA A 68 -1.38 7.26 28.81
CA ALA A 68 -2.64 6.56 28.69
C ALA A 68 -2.62 5.29 29.56
N LYS A 69 -3.61 5.12 30.44
CA LYS A 69 -3.76 3.91 31.25
C LYS A 69 -3.93 2.69 30.32
N PRO A 70 -3.39 1.51 30.69
CA PRO A 70 -3.56 0.30 29.88
C PRO A 70 -5.04 0.04 29.67
N VAL A 71 -5.47 -0.14 28.42
CA VAL A 71 -6.78 -0.69 28.10
C VAL A 71 -6.77 -2.12 28.62
N GLU A 72 -7.63 -2.44 29.58
CA GLU A 72 -7.76 -3.80 30.11
C GLU A 72 -7.98 -4.76 28.93
N ALA A 73 -7.09 -5.74 28.81
CA ALA A 73 -7.22 -6.81 27.85
C ALA A 73 -8.56 -7.50 28.10
N ILE A 74 -9.47 -7.43 27.13
CA ILE A 74 -10.75 -8.13 27.17
C ILE A 74 -10.42 -9.63 27.19
N SER A 75 -10.57 -10.24 28.37
CA SER A 75 -10.49 -11.68 28.57
C SER A 75 -11.69 -12.34 27.90
N ASN A 76 -11.43 -13.27 26.97
CA ASN A 76 -12.43 -14.24 26.51
C ASN A 76 -12.60 -15.37 27.53
#